data_AF-A0A832B2B3-F1
#
_entry.id   AF-A0A832B2B3-F1
#
_cell.length_a   1.000
_cell.length_b   1.000
_cell.length_c   1.000
_cell.angle_alpha   90.00
_cell.angle_beta   90.00
_cell.angle_gamma   90.00
#
_symmetry.space_group_name_H-M   'P 1'
#
loop_
_entity.id
_entity.type
_entity.pdbx_description
1 polymer ?
#
loop_
_entity_poly.entity_id
_entity_poly.type
_entity_poly.pdbx_seq_one_letter_code
_entity_poly.pdbx_strand_id
1 'polypeptide(L)'
;MTANLYVATDSTGVQHAGGAAVRWHLPTADGAAEVTTAPEGSTLVLCSATALLDELGDRIYLAEPTAGATDVDADGVARVLAARLLAETSWSVERAAQFALDCAEHVLGDAAGAVLPGGATLGDVIVDARSVLERSSDAAETRLGTLARLWALHRLRRQGEKIGDLAFGTLAEDRVADLDALDDPAWATAATVRDAVLGAVEALRHVALHRHVAASEATYELAASTGDTPSTPSAPIVTPWGTITVGAEHRRSDEPAWIAARDTASRARDAARDRGGEDADRAELAFQAEQLERLLSSAGR
;
A
#
# COMPACT_ATOMS: atom_id res chain seq x y z
N MET A 1 -23.42 14.34 -9.39
CA MET A 1 -22.92 13.04 -9.87
C MET A 1 -22.96 12.09 -8.69
N THR A 2 -23.51 10.90 -8.87
CA THR A 2 -23.47 9.86 -7.83
C THR A 2 -22.01 9.43 -7.68
N ALA A 3 -21.49 9.40 -6.44
CA ALA A 3 -20.14 8.92 -6.20
C ALA A 3 -20.00 7.46 -6.64
N ASN A 4 -18.85 7.09 -7.21
CA ASN A 4 -18.57 5.70 -7.53
C ASN A 4 -18.47 4.89 -6.23
N LEU A 5 -18.98 3.66 -6.27
CA LEU A 5 -18.91 2.72 -5.17
C LEU A 5 -18.05 1.52 -5.58
N TYR A 6 -17.25 1.05 -4.64
CA TYR A 6 -16.22 0.05 -4.87
C TYR A 6 -16.35 -1.11 -3.89
N VAL A 7 -15.82 -2.26 -4.30
CA VAL A 7 -15.65 -3.45 -3.47
C VAL A 7 -14.20 -3.90 -3.60
N ALA A 8 -13.50 -3.96 -2.48
CA ALA A 8 -12.21 -4.63 -2.38
C ALA A 8 -12.42 -6.10 -2.03
N THR A 9 -11.66 -6.97 -2.70
CA THR A 9 -11.65 -8.41 -2.45
C THR A 9 -10.24 -8.94 -2.36
N ASP A 10 -10.10 -10.12 -1.78
CA ASP A 10 -8.90 -10.95 -1.97
C ASP A 10 -8.78 -11.48 -3.41
N SER A 11 -7.67 -12.17 -3.68
CA SER A 11 -7.35 -12.82 -4.95
C SER A 11 -8.45 -13.78 -5.44
N THR A 12 -9.25 -14.33 -4.52
CA THR A 12 -10.31 -15.30 -4.82
C THR A 12 -11.67 -14.66 -5.08
N GLY A 13 -11.81 -13.35 -4.91
CA GLY A 13 -13.07 -12.61 -5.06
C GLY A 13 -13.95 -12.59 -3.81
N VAL A 14 -13.35 -12.76 -2.62
CA VAL A 14 -14.06 -12.65 -1.34
C VAL A 14 -13.77 -11.30 -0.70
N GLN A 15 -14.84 -10.59 -0.30
CA GLN A 15 -14.76 -9.38 0.51
C GLN A 15 -14.80 -9.76 1.99
N HIS A 16 -13.91 -9.17 2.78
CA HIS A 16 -13.83 -9.37 4.24
C HIS A 16 -14.17 -8.06 4.96
N ALA A 17 -15.43 -7.61 4.87
CA ALA A 17 -15.87 -6.34 5.43
C ALA A 17 -16.92 -6.55 6.53
N GLY A 18 -16.86 -5.73 7.59
CA GLY A 18 -17.83 -5.79 8.69
C GLY A 18 -17.84 -7.12 9.46
N GLY A 19 -16.73 -7.86 9.46
CA GLY A 19 -16.60 -9.15 10.13
C GLY A 19 -17.24 -10.34 9.41
N ALA A 20 -17.72 -10.15 8.18
CA ALA A 20 -18.28 -11.22 7.34
C ALA A 20 -17.45 -11.40 6.05
N ALA A 21 -17.28 -12.66 5.66
CA ALA A 21 -16.69 -13.02 4.37
C ALA A 21 -17.81 -13.22 3.34
N VAL A 22 -17.83 -12.40 2.29
CA VAL A 22 -18.82 -12.48 1.21
C VAL A 22 -18.12 -12.78 -0.10
N ARG A 23 -18.48 -13.91 -0.72
CA ARG A 23 -17.99 -14.26 -2.06
C ARG A 23 -18.82 -13.54 -3.12
N TRP A 24 -18.15 -12.71 -3.91
CA TRP A 24 -18.80 -11.97 -4.98
C TRP A 24 -18.83 -12.76 -6.28
N HIS A 25 -19.92 -12.58 -7.04
CA HIS A 25 -19.92 -12.96 -8.45
C HIS A 25 -18.99 -12.01 -9.21
N LEU A 26 -17.95 -12.55 -9.86
CA LEU A 26 -16.97 -11.76 -10.58
C LEU A 26 -17.47 -11.44 -12.01
N PRO A 27 -17.17 -10.24 -12.55
CA PRO A 27 -17.50 -9.91 -13.93
C PRO A 27 -16.84 -10.89 -14.91
N THR A 28 -17.56 -11.30 -15.96
CA THR A 28 -16.99 -12.08 -17.06
C THR A 28 -16.60 -11.13 -18.20
N ALA A 29 -15.87 -11.63 -19.20
CA ALA A 29 -15.50 -10.82 -20.38
C ALA A 29 -16.71 -10.23 -21.14
N ASP A 30 -17.92 -10.76 -20.91
CA ASP A 30 -19.15 -10.40 -21.60
C ASP A 30 -20.00 -9.34 -20.88
N GLY A 31 -19.60 -8.87 -19.68
CA GLY A 31 -20.28 -7.76 -19.00
C GLY A 31 -20.30 -7.83 -17.48
N ALA A 32 -21.21 -7.05 -16.88
CA ALA A 32 -21.40 -6.96 -15.43
C ALA A 32 -21.72 -8.34 -14.82
N ALA A 33 -21.25 -8.53 -13.58
CA ALA A 33 -21.48 -9.76 -12.84
C ALA A 33 -22.95 -9.99 -12.49
N GLU A 34 -23.26 -11.24 -12.14
CA GLU A 34 -24.54 -11.57 -11.50
C GLU A 34 -24.72 -10.80 -10.18
N VAL A 35 -25.98 -10.57 -9.81
CA VAL A 35 -26.30 -9.88 -8.56
C VAL A 35 -25.91 -10.76 -7.38
N THR A 36 -25.02 -10.23 -6.54
CA THR A 36 -24.69 -10.81 -5.24
C THR A 36 -25.73 -10.33 -4.22
N THR A 37 -26.23 -11.24 -3.39
CA THR A 37 -27.19 -10.93 -2.31
C THR A 37 -26.52 -11.15 -0.97
N ALA A 38 -26.81 -10.28 0.00
CA ALA A 38 -26.30 -10.41 1.35
C ALA A 38 -26.83 -11.70 1.98
N PRO A 39 -25.99 -12.45 2.74
CA PRO A 39 -26.47 -13.51 3.61
C PRO A 39 -27.57 -13.01 4.56
N GLU A 40 -28.46 -13.92 4.97
CA GLU A 40 -29.57 -13.59 5.88
C GLU A 40 -29.06 -12.93 7.17
N GLY A 41 -29.64 -11.77 7.51
CA GLY A 41 -29.23 -10.99 8.69
C GLY A 41 -27.96 -10.15 8.52
N SER A 42 -27.42 -10.03 7.31
CA SER A 42 -26.23 -9.23 7.01
C SER A 42 -26.47 -8.22 5.87
N THR A 43 -25.46 -7.38 5.59
CA THR A 43 -25.47 -6.41 4.48
C THR A 43 -24.18 -6.53 3.68
N LEU A 44 -24.26 -6.28 2.38
CA LEU A 44 -23.09 -6.02 1.55
C LEU A 44 -22.54 -4.62 1.85
N VAL A 45 -21.22 -4.50 1.87
CA VAL A 45 -20.52 -3.24 2.12
C VAL A 45 -19.96 -2.73 0.80
N LEU A 46 -20.37 -1.53 0.40
CA LEU A 46 -19.78 -0.82 -0.75
C LEU A 46 -19.10 0.46 -0.24
N CYS A 47 -17.89 0.72 -0.69
CA CYS A 47 -17.08 1.84 -0.21
C CYS A 47 -17.01 2.94 -1.26
N SER A 48 -17.14 4.20 -0.85
CA SER A 48 -16.60 5.34 -1.61
C SER A 48 -15.08 5.26 -1.66
N ALA A 49 -14.43 6.08 -2.49
CA ALA A 49 -12.96 6.13 -2.50
C ALA A 49 -12.37 6.49 -1.14
N THR A 50 -13.03 7.35 -0.36
CA THR A 50 -12.60 7.70 1.00
C THR A 50 -12.65 6.48 1.93
N ALA A 51 -13.79 5.78 1.99
CA ALA A 51 -13.95 4.59 2.84
C ALA A 51 -13.01 3.44 2.41
N LEU A 52 -12.74 3.35 1.10
CA LEU A 52 -11.90 2.32 0.52
C LEU A 52 -10.43 2.44 0.95
N LEU A 53 -9.98 3.61 1.41
CA LEU A 53 -8.60 3.80 1.88
C LEU A 53 -8.23 2.87 3.03
N ASP A 54 -9.18 2.52 3.90
CA ASP A 54 -8.96 1.62 5.03
C ASP A 54 -9.27 0.15 4.70
N GLU A 55 -9.97 -0.07 3.58
CA GLU A 55 -10.47 -1.37 3.10
C GLU A 55 -9.82 -1.75 1.76
N LEU A 56 -8.60 -1.29 1.47
CA LEU A 56 -7.87 -1.73 0.27
C LEU A 56 -7.72 -3.25 0.26
N GLY A 57 -7.68 -3.85 -0.93
CA GLY A 57 -7.52 -5.30 -1.11
C GLY A 57 -6.71 -5.65 -2.35
N ASP A 58 -6.56 -6.95 -2.62
CA ASP A 58 -5.83 -7.47 -3.78
C ASP A 58 -6.44 -6.96 -5.08
N ARG A 59 -7.78 -6.99 -5.15
CA ARG A 59 -8.55 -6.63 -6.35
C ARG A 59 -9.65 -5.66 -5.94
N ILE A 60 -9.88 -4.65 -6.76
CA ILE A 60 -10.89 -3.62 -6.51
C ILE A 60 -11.82 -3.56 -7.71
N TYR A 61 -13.11 -3.60 -7.44
CA TYR A 61 -14.17 -3.60 -8.44
C TYR A 61 -15.06 -2.38 -8.29
N LEU A 62 -15.51 -1.84 -9.41
CA LEU A 62 -16.64 -0.91 -9.43
C LEU A 62 -17.93 -1.69 -9.18
N ALA A 63 -18.78 -1.19 -8.31
CA ALA A 63 -20.02 -1.86 -7.91
C ALA A 63 -21.24 -0.94 -8.03
N GLU A 64 -22.39 -1.57 -8.31
CA GLU A 64 -23.68 -0.90 -8.36
C GLU A 64 -24.66 -1.58 -7.40
N PRO A 65 -25.30 -0.82 -6.49
CA PRO A 65 -26.34 -1.36 -5.63
C PRO A 65 -27.61 -1.64 -6.44
N THR A 66 -28.24 -2.79 -6.18
CA THR A 66 -29.46 -3.24 -6.89
C THR A 66 -30.67 -3.39 -5.99
N ALA A 67 -30.47 -3.54 -4.68
CA ALA A 67 -31.55 -3.50 -3.69
C ALA A 67 -31.07 -3.07 -2.29
N GLY A 68 -31.93 -2.36 -1.57
CA GLY A 68 -31.66 -1.79 -0.25
C GLY A 68 -31.59 -0.26 -0.28
N ALA A 69 -31.45 0.36 0.90
CA ALA A 69 -31.17 1.79 1.00
C ALA A 69 -29.74 2.06 0.51
N THR A 70 -29.57 3.05 -0.36
CA THR A 70 -28.28 3.44 -0.95
C THR A 70 -27.69 4.66 -0.27
N ASP A 71 -28.14 4.99 0.94
CA ASP A 71 -27.59 6.11 1.68
C ASP A 71 -26.18 5.73 2.12
N VAL A 72 -25.20 6.42 1.52
CA VAL A 72 -23.81 6.39 1.93
C VAL A 72 -23.72 7.12 3.26
N ASP A 73 -23.19 6.46 4.29
CA ASP A 73 -23.02 7.09 5.59
C ASP A 73 -21.92 8.17 5.57
N ALA A 74 -21.75 8.86 6.70
CA ALA A 74 -20.74 9.93 6.83
C ALA A 74 -19.31 9.42 6.61
N ASP A 75 -19.07 8.13 6.80
CA ASP A 75 -17.77 7.49 6.63
C ASP A 75 -17.53 7.06 5.18
N GLY A 76 -18.52 7.23 4.29
CA GLY A 76 -18.42 6.87 2.89
C GLY A 76 -18.82 5.43 2.59
N VAL A 77 -19.49 4.74 3.52
CA VAL A 77 -19.89 3.34 3.38
C VAL A 77 -21.38 3.23 3.06
N ALA A 78 -21.72 2.49 2.01
CA ALA A 78 -23.09 2.08 1.71
C ALA A 78 -23.32 0.62 2.13
N ARG A 79 -24.37 0.39 2.93
CA ARG A 79 -24.78 -0.95 3.36
C ARG A 79 -26.05 -1.36 2.63
N VAL A 80 -25.95 -2.36 1.75
CA VAL A 80 -27.02 -2.76 0.83
C VAL A 80 -27.36 -4.24 0.94
N LEU A 81 -28.54 -4.64 0.46
CA LEU A 81 -28.99 -6.04 0.50
C LEU A 81 -28.60 -6.80 -0.76
N ALA A 82 -28.46 -6.10 -1.89
CA ALA A 82 -27.99 -6.69 -3.13
C ALA A 82 -27.20 -5.67 -3.95
N ALA A 83 -26.17 -6.14 -4.63
CA ALA A 83 -25.32 -5.34 -5.51
C ALA A 83 -24.71 -6.22 -6.60
N ARG A 84 -24.17 -5.60 -7.65
CA ARG A 84 -23.43 -6.29 -8.70
C ARG A 84 -22.11 -5.59 -8.96
N LEU A 85 -21.09 -6.37 -9.30
CA LEU A 85 -19.82 -5.85 -9.78
C LEU A 85 -19.95 -5.48 -11.26
N LEU A 86 -19.60 -4.26 -11.62
CA LEU A 86 -19.68 -3.75 -12.98
C LEU A 86 -18.42 -4.07 -13.77
N ALA A 87 -17.26 -3.79 -13.19
CA ALA A 87 -15.96 -3.97 -13.82
C ALA A 87 -14.86 -4.08 -12.76
N GLU A 88 -13.80 -4.81 -13.10
CA GLU A 88 -12.53 -4.73 -12.37
C GLU A 88 -11.85 -3.40 -12.69
N THR A 89 -11.31 -2.74 -11.67
CA THR A 89 -10.57 -1.48 -11.84
C THR A 89 -9.15 -1.75 -12.35
N SER A 90 -8.40 -0.69 -12.64
CA SER A 90 -6.97 -0.80 -12.97
C SER A 90 -6.06 -1.06 -11.77
N TRP A 91 -6.61 -1.34 -10.57
CA TRP A 91 -5.83 -1.61 -9.38
C TRP A 91 -4.90 -2.82 -9.59
N SER A 92 -3.62 -2.64 -9.24
CA SER A 92 -2.56 -3.64 -9.39
C SER A 92 -1.47 -3.40 -8.36
N VAL A 93 -0.50 -4.30 -8.28
CA VAL A 93 0.69 -4.14 -7.43
C VAL A 93 1.45 -2.84 -7.76
N GLU A 94 1.60 -2.52 -9.04
CA GLU A 94 2.23 -1.29 -9.51
C GLU A 94 1.42 -0.05 -9.12
N ARG A 95 0.09 -0.11 -9.19
CA ARG A 95 -0.79 0.99 -8.77
C ARG A 95 -0.80 1.17 -7.26
N ALA A 96 -0.71 0.09 -6.48
CA ALA A 96 -0.56 0.16 -5.03
C ALA A 96 0.77 0.82 -4.65
N ALA A 97 1.88 0.43 -5.29
CA ALA A 97 3.18 1.06 -5.10
C ALA A 97 3.18 2.53 -5.53
N GLN A 98 2.53 2.86 -6.65
CA GLN A 98 2.35 4.23 -7.10
C GLN A 98 1.58 5.06 -6.06
N PHE A 99 0.45 4.53 -5.58
CA PHE A 99 -0.38 5.19 -4.57
C PHE A 99 0.40 5.45 -3.27
N ALA A 100 1.15 4.46 -2.79
CA ALA A 100 1.99 4.60 -1.60
C ALA A 100 3.05 5.70 -1.76
N LEU A 101 3.71 5.76 -2.93
CA LEU A 101 4.68 6.82 -3.24
C LEU A 101 4.02 8.21 -3.32
N ASP A 102 2.84 8.30 -3.95
CA ASP A 102 2.08 9.55 -4.04
C ASP A 102 1.71 10.07 -2.63
N CYS A 103 1.29 9.18 -1.71
CA CYS A 103 1.01 9.53 -0.31
C CYS A 103 2.27 9.98 0.44
N ALA A 104 3.34 9.19 0.37
CA ALA A 104 4.60 9.48 1.06
C ALA A 104 5.24 10.80 0.58
N GLU A 105 5.18 11.08 -0.72
CA GLU A 105 5.70 12.33 -1.29
C GLU A 105 4.89 13.55 -0.85
N HIS A 106 3.56 13.44 -0.85
CA HIS A 106 2.69 14.56 -0.48
C HIS A 106 2.94 15.02 0.96
N VAL A 107 3.14 14.07 1.89
CA VAL A 107 3.42 14.38 3.29
C VAL A 107 4.88 14.70 3.57
N LEU A 108 5.80 14.48 2.62
CA LEU A 108 7.22 14.72 2.81
C LEU A 108 7.51 16.21 3.10
N GLY A 109 6.84 17.12 2.40
CA GLY A 109 6.91 18.57 2.63
C GLY A 109 8.34 19.08 2.88
N ASP A 110 8.51 19.85 3.96
CA ASP A 110 9.82 20.39 4.36
C ASP A 110 10.84 19.32 4.76
N ALA A 111 10.39 18.13 5.18
CA ALA A 111 11.27 17.02 5.53
C ALA A 111 11.98 16.41 4.31
N ALA A 112 11.56 16.76 3.08
CA ALA A 112 12.22 16.32 1.85
C ALA A 112 13.74 16.63 1.83
N GLY A 113 14.15 17.74 2.44
CA GLY A 113 15.54 18.17 2.53
C GLY A 113 16.38 17.47 3.61
N ALA A 114 15.78 16.61 4.44
CA ALA A 114 16.49 15.94 5.52
C ALA A 114 17.58 15.02 4.98
N VAL A 115 18.82 15.23 5.40
CA VAL A 115 20.01 14.54 4.89
C VAL A 115 20.25 13.25 5.68
N LEU A 116 20.28 12.13 4.98
CA LEU A 116 20.54 10.81 5.54
C LEU A 116 22.05 10.57 5.75
N PRO A 117 22.42 9.64 6.65
CA PRO A 117 23.79 9.12 6.75
C PRO A 117 24.33 8.63 5.40
N GLY A 118 25.18 9.44 4.76
CA GLY A 118 25.69 9.20 3.41
C GLY A 118 25.36 10.28 2.38
N GLY A 119 24.68 11.37 2.77
CA GLY A 119 24.56 12.60 2.00
C GLY A 119 23.36 12.69 1.05
N ALA A 120 22.59 11.61 0.87
CA ALA A 120 21.32 11.65 0.13
C ALA A 120 20.21 12.24 1.01
N THR A 121 19.23 12.90 0.40
CA THR A 121 18.05 13.43 1.09
C THR A 121 16.89 12.43 1.10
N LEU A 122 15.87 12.65 1.93
CA LEU A 122 14.60 11.90 1.86
C LEU A 122 13.90 12.10 0.50
N GLY A 123 13.98 13.30 -0.07
CA GLY A 123 13.47 13.57 -1.42
C GLY A 123 14.16 12.72 -2.49
N ASP A 124 15.49 12.55 -2.41
CA ASP A 124 16.23 11.70 -3.35
C ASP A 124 15.77 10.24 -3.29
N VAL A 125 15.40 9.74 -2.11
CA VAL A 125 14.87 8.37 -1.92
C VAL A 125 13.54 8.18 -2.66
N ILE A 126 12.62 9.15 -2.58
CA ILE A 126 11.34 9.10 -3.30
C ILE A 126 11.56 9.20 -4.82
N VAL A 127 12.44 10.09 -5.28
CA VAL A 127 12.80 10.22 -6.71
C VAL A 127 13.40 8.93 -7.25
N ASP A 128 14.31 8.32 -6.49
CA ASP A 128 14.91 7.03 -6.82
C ASP A 128 13.85 5.91 -6.89
N ALA A 129 12.92 5.87 -5.92
CA ALA A 129 11.84 4.90 -5.86
C ALA A 129 10.86 5.02 -7.06
N ARG A 130 10.45 6.25 -7.41
CA ARG A 130 9.65 6.51 -8.62
C ARG A 130 10.35 6.05 -9.88
N SER A 131 11.64 6.37 -10.00
CA SER A 131 12.44 5.96 -11.16
C SER A 131 12.51 4.44 -11.31
N VAL A 132 12.46 3.67 -10.21
CA VAL A 132 12.40 2.20 -10.25
C VAL A 132 11.03 1.71 -10.71
N LEU A 133 9.94 2.34 -10.23
CA LEU A 133 8.58 2.01 -10.65
C LEU A 133 8.35 2.28 -12.14
N GLU A 134 8.79 3.45 -12.64
CA GLU A 134 8.66 3.79 -14.07
C GLU A 134 9.38 2.78 -14.96
N ARG A 135 10.63 2.44 -14.61
CA ARG A 135 11.44 1.43 -15.31
C ARG A 135 10.86 0.01 -15.21
N SER A 136 9.90 -0.23 -14.33
CA SER A 136 9.24 -1.53 -14.23
C SER A 136 8.09 -1.74 -15.21
N SER A 137 7.55 -0.66 -15.76
CA SER A 137 6.46 -0.70 -16.75
C SER A 137 6.93 -1.02 -18.18
N ASP A 138 8.25 -1.05 -18.44
CA ASP A 138 8.81 -1.39 -19.74
C ASP A 138 8.78 -2.92 -19.97
N ALA A 139 7.87 -3.37 -20.83
CA ALA A 139 7.61 -4.78 -21.15
C ALA A 139 8.81 -5.58 -21.73
N ALA A 140 9.92 -4.93 -22.06
CA ALA A 140 11.12 -5.54 -22.63
C ALA A 140 12.27 -5.63 -21.61
N GLU A 141 11.98 -6.13 -20.43
CA GLU A 141 12.97 -6.11 -19.36
C GLU A 141 14.06 -7.16 -19.56
N THR A 142 15.26 -6.68 -19.92
CA THR A 142 16.47 -7.51 -19.98
C THR A 142 16.91 -7.89 -18.56
N ARG A 143 17.61 -9.03 -18.39
CA ARG A 143 18.17 -9.46 -17.07
C ARG A 143 18.96 -8.36 -16.35
N LEU A 144 19.59 -7.46 -17.10
CA LEU A 144 20.34 -6.32 -16.54
C LEU A 144 19.42 -5.28 -15.90
N GLY A 145 18.24 -5.03 -16.48
CA GLY A 145 17.20 -4.18 -15.89
C GLY A 145 16.74 -4.73 -14.53
N THR A 146 16.52 -6.04 -14.45
CA THR A 146 16.08 -6.69 -13.21
C THR A 146 17.13 -6.58 -12.11
N LEU A 147 18.41 -6.81 -12.44
CA LEU A 147 19.50 -6.70 -11.48
C LEU A 147 19.72 -5.24 -11.04
N ALA A 148 19.57 -4.27 -11.93
CA ALA A 148 19.64 -2.85 -11.58
C ALA A 148 18.52 -2.44 -10.62
N ARG A 149 17.30 -2.96 -10.80
CA ARG A 149 16.18 -2.73 -9.87
C ARG A 149 16.40 -3.39 -8.51
N LEU A 150 16.88 -4.63 -8.49
CA LEU A 150 17.22 -5.32 -7.24
C LEU A 150 18.28 -4.57 -6.45
N TRP A 151 19.30 -4.03 -7.14
CA TRP A 151 20.32 -3.22 -6.50
C TRP A 151 19.76 -1.88 -6.01
N ALA A 152 18.91 -1.23 -6.80
CA ALA A 152 18.23 0.00 -6.39
C ALA A 152 17.34 -0.23 -5.16
N LEU A 153 16.57 -1.32 -5.10
CA LEU A 153 15.81 -1.72 -3.93
C LEU A 153 16.70 -1.98 -2.71
N HIS A 154 17.83 -2.66 -2.91
CA HIS A 154 18.76 -2.91 -1.81
C HIS A 154 19.35 -1.61 -1.26
N ARG A 155 19.64 -0.66 -2.15
CA ARG A 155 20.07 0.70 -1.79
C ARG A 155 18.96 1.44 -1.04
N LEU A 156 17.72 1.41 -1.54
CA LEU A 156 16.54 2.03 -0.90
C LEU A 156 16.28 1.42 0.48
N ARG A 157 16.41 0.10 0.64
CA ARG A 157 16.31 -0.58 1.94
C ARG A 157 17.39 -0.14 2.91
N ARG A 158 18.66 -0.10 2.48
CA ARG A 158 19.76 0.43 3.31
C ARG A 158 19.55 1.90 3.66
N GLN A 159 19.01 2.69 2.74
CA GLN A 159 18.60 4.06 3.03
C GLN A 159 17.49 4.06 4.09
N GLY A 160 16.49 3.20 3.98
CA GLY A 160 15.46 3.00 5.00
C GLY A 160 15.99 2.68 6.40
N GLU A 161 16.97 1.79 6.50
CA GLU A 161 17.67 1.50 7.77
C GLU A 161 18.34 2.76 8.33
N LYS A 162 19.01 3.52 7.48
CA LYS A 162 19.65 4.81 7.85
C LYS A 162 18.66 5.90 8.21
N ILE A 163 17.44 5.91 7.64
CA ILE A 163 16.36 6.80 8.09
C ILE A 163 15.97 6.43 9.54
N GLY A 164 15.97 5.13 9.87
CA GLY A 164 15.86 4.66 11.25
C GLY A 164 16.97 5.18 12.15
N ASP A 165 18.22 5.03 11.74
CA ASP A 165 19.37 5.49 12.52
C ASP A 165 19.36 7.01 12.73
N LEU A 166 18.91 7.78 11.72
CA LEU A 166 18.74 9.23 11.83
C LEU A 166 17.68 9.61 12.88
N ALA A 167 16.52 8.95 12.87
CA ALA A 167 15.44 9.17 13.84
C ALA A 167 15.86 8.79 15.27
N PHE A 168 16.66 7.74 15.42
CA PHE A 168 17.27 7.38 16.71
C PHE A 168 18.37 8.36 17.14
N GLY A 169 19.15 8.89 16.20
CA GLY A 169 20.18 9.89 16.44
C GLY A 169 19.62 11.20 16.95
N THR A 170 18.53 11.70 16.36
CA THR A 170 17.82 12.90 16.83
C THR A 170 17.28 12.70 18.24
N LEU A 171 16.65 11.55 18.52
CA LEU A 171 16.17 11.21 19.87
C LEU A 171 17.31 11.15 20.91
N ALA A 172 18.52 10.75 20.50
CA ALA A 172 19.69 10.75 21.37
C ALA A 172 20.26 12.16 21.62
N GLU A 173 20.24 13.05 20.62
CA GLU A 173 20.68 14.44 20.75
C GLU A 173 19.74 15.25 21.64
N ASP A 174 18.43 15.07 21.50
CA ASP A 174 17.41 15.73 22.33
C ASP A 174 17.46 15.26 23.79
N ARG A 175 17.72 13.96 24.01
CA ARG A 175 17.96 13.40 25.34
C ARG A 175 19.20 13.99 26.02
N VAL A 176 20.23 14.36 25.24
CA VAL A 176 21.42 15.06 25.76
C VAL A 176 21.11 16.53 26.08
N ALA A 177 20.14 17.12 25.38
CA ALA A 177 19.64 18.48 25.63
C ALA A 177 18.59 18.58 26.75
N ASP A 178 18.25 17.46 27.42
CA ASP A 178 17.16 17.34 28.42
C ASP A 178 15.79 17.80 27.88
N LEU A 179 15.61 17.67 26.56
CA LEU A 179 14.33 17.81 25.89
C LEU A 179 13.68 16.42 25.84
N ASP A 180 12.42 16.32 26.27
CA ASP A 180 11.68 15.08 26.10
C ASP A 180 11.33 14.93 24.61
N ALA A 181 12.17 14.20 23.88
CA ALA A 181 12.00 13.93 22.45
C ALA A 181 10.67 13.26 22.11
N LEU A 182 10.02 12.61 23.09
CA LEU A 182 8.70 12.01 22.94
C LEU A 182 7.57 13.05 22.95
N ASP A 183 7.84 14.25 23.47
CA ASP A 183 6.91 15.40 23.49
C ASP A 183 7.23 16.43 22.38
N ASP A 184 8.27 16.21 21.56
CA ASP A 184 8.59 17.10 20.43
C ASP A 184 7.72 16.76 19.19
N PRO A 185 6.78 17.64 18.79
CA PRO A 185 5.95 17.41 17.61
C PRO A 185 6.76 17.33 16.30
N ALA A 186 7.96 17.91 16.24
CA ALA A 186 8.85 17.80 15.09
C ALA A 186 9.39 16.37 14.95
N TRP A 187 9.69 15.70 16.07
CA TRP A 187 10.15 14.30 16.07
C TRP A 187 9.03 13.34 15.68
N ALA A 188 7.82 13.52 16.24
CA ALA A 188 6.65 12.72 15.86
C ALA A 188 6.36 12.83 14.36
N THR A 189 6.38 14.05 13.81
CA THR A 189 6.21 14.29 12.37
C THR A 189 7.29 13.59 11.54
N ALA A 190 8.57 13.68 11.94
CA ALA A 190 9.68 13.06 11.22
C ALA A 190 9.61 11.52 11.26
N ALA A 191 9.24 10.94 12.39
CA ALA A 191 9.07 9.49 12.56
C ALA A 191 7.93 8.96 11.68
N THR A 192 6.80 9.67 11.64
CA THR A 192 5.65 9.25 10.82
C THR A 192 5.93 9.41 9.31
N VAL A 193 6.61 10.49 8.90
CA VAL A 193 7.08 10.67 7.51
C VAL A 193 8.06 9.56 7.12
N ARG A 194 9.01 9.21 7.99
CA ARG A 194 9.90 8.06 7.79
C ARG A 194 9.12 6.78 7.54
N ASP A 195 8.13 6.49 8.39
CA ASP A 195 7.39 5.24 8.32
C ASP A 195 6.54 5.18 7.04
N ALA A 196 6.01 6.31 6.57
CA ALA A 196 5.35 6.42 5.26
C ALA A 196 6.33 6.14 4.10
N VAL A 197 7.55 6.72 4.13
CA VAL A 197 8.58 6.44 3.11
C VAL A 197 8.99 4.97 3.12
N LEU A 198 9.14 4.35 4.30
CA LEU A 198 9.46 2.93 4.43
C LEU A 198 8.33 2.04 3.89
N GLY A 199 7.07 2.37 4.18
CA GLY A 199 5.91 1.67 3.64
C GLY A 199 5.83 1.75 2.11
N ALA A 200 6.12 2.92 1.53
CA ALA A 200 6.17 3.09 0.08
C ALA A 200 7.30 2.28 -0.58
N VAL A 201 8.48 2.22 0.05
CA VAL A 201 9.60 1.38 -0.39
C VAL A 201 9.25 -0.10 -0.30
N GLU A 202 8.51 -0.53 0.74
CA GLU A 202 8.05 -1.91 0.84
C GLU A 202 7.04 -2.23 -0.27
N ALA A 203 6.06 -1.37 -0.53
CA ALA A 203 5.11 -1.57 -1.63
C ALA A 203 5.83 -1.74 -2.99
N LEU A 204 6.87 -0.93 -3.24
CA LEU A 204 7.70 -1.04 -4.45
C LEU A 204 8.47 -2.37 -4.54
N ARG A 205 8.80 -2.99 -3.40
CA ARG A 205 9.47 -4.29 -3.36
C ARG A 205 8.67 -5.37 -4.08
N HIS A 206 7.32 -5.35 -3.95
CA HIS A 206 6.44 -6.33 -4.59
C HIS A 206 6.49 -6.24 -6.12
N VAL A 207 6.67 -5.04 -6.66
CA VAL A 207 6.84 -4.83 -8.11
C VAL A 207 8.13 -5.47 -8.61
N ALA A 208 9.25 -5.23 -7.94
CA ALA A 208 10.56 -5.66 -8.43
C ALA A 208 10.95 -7.11 -8.04
N LEU A 209 10.25 -7.74 -7.10
CA LEU A 209 10.45 -9.13 -6.68
C LEU A 209 9.25 -10.05 -6.96
N HIS A 210 8.38 -9.72 -7.92
CA HIS A 210 7.10 -10.41 -8.17
C HIS A 210 7.16 -11.94 -8.13
N ARG A 211 8.18 -12.60 -8.71
CA ARG A 211 8.27 -14.08 -8.71
C ARG A 211 8.64 -14.66 -7.35
N HIS A 212 9.50 -13.98 -6.60
CA HIS A 212 9.90 -14.43 -5.27
C HIS A 212 8.78 -14.18 -4.26
N VAL A 213 8.08 -13.06 -4.42
CA VAL A 213 6.89 -12.71 -3.65
C VAL A 213 5.74 -13.67 -3.94
N ALA A 214 5.38 -13.91 -5.21
CA ALA A 214 4.31 -14.84 -5.57
C ALA A 214 4.56 -16.27 -5.04
N ALA A 215 5.82 -16.72 -5.05
CA ALA A 215 6.18 -18.01 -4.45
C ALA A 215 6.05 -18.01 -2.91
N SER A 216 6.31 -16.88 -2.26
CA SER A 216 6.21 -16.72 -0.80
C SER A 216 4.77 -16.51 -0.34
N GLU A 217 3.97 -15.73 -1.08
CA GLU A 217 2.52 -15.54 -0.88
C GLU A 217 1.76 -16.87 -1.03
N ALA A 218 2.07 -17.66 -2.06
CA ALA A 218 1.50 -19.01 -2.19
C ALA A 218 1.85 -19.92 -1.00
N THR A 219 3.03 -19.71 -0.40
CA THR A 219 3.44 -20.42 0.82
C THR A 219 2.71 -19.90 2.06
N TYR A 220 2.42 -18.60 2.13
CA TYR A 220 1.66 -17.97 3.21
C TYR A 220 0.17 -18.32 3.16
N GLU A 221 -0.46 -18.35 1.98
CA GLU A 221 -1.84 -18.82 1.79
C GLU A 221 -2.00 -20.29 2.21
N LEU A 222 -1.01 -21.13 1.88
CA LEU A 222 -0.98 -22.52 2.29
C LEU A 222 -0.81 -22.66 3.82
N ALA A 223 0.03 -21.82 4.43
CA ALA A 223 0.23 -21.77 5.88
C ALA A 223 -1.02 -21.25 6.62
N ALA A 224 -1.66 -20.19 6.13
CA ALA A 224 -2.87 -19.61 6.71
C ALA A 224 -4.06 -20.59 6.65
N SER A 225 -4.13 -21.42 5.61
CA SER A 225 -5.15 -22.47 5.48
C SER A 225 -4.86 -23.72 6.32
N THR A 226 -3.63 -23.89 6.82
CA THR A 226 -3.22 -25.08 7.59
C THR A 226 -2.86 -24.79 9.05
N GLY A 227 -2.75 -23.52 9.46
CA GLY A 227 -2.39 -23.10 10.82
C GLY A 227 -0.92 -23.28 11.18
N ASP A 228 -0.06 -23.60 10.21
CA ASP A 228 1.37 -23.82 10.39
C ASP A 228 2.17 -22.55 10.08
N THR A 229 3.26 -22.29 10.81
CA THR A 229 4.22 -21.23 10.46
C THR A 229 5.09 -21.66 9.26
N PRO A 230 5.10 -20.89 8.16
CA PRO A 230 5.85 -21.28 6.97
C PRO A 230 7.37 -21.16 7.18
N SER A 231 8.12 -22.15 6.71
CA SER A 231 9.58 -22.10 6.61
C SER A 231 9.98 -21.46 5.28
N THR A 232 10.71 -20.35 5.30
CA THR A 232 11.05 -19.58 4.08
C THR A 232 12.08 -20.30 3.21
N PRO A 233 11.84 -20.58 1.92
CA PRO A 233 12.85 -21.10 1.02
C PRO A 233 13.80 -19.98 0.57
N SER A 234 14.99 -19.92 1.17
CA SER A 234 16.08 -19.05 0.72
C SER A 234 16.81 -19.66 -0.48
N ALA A 235 16.32 -19.41 -1.70
CA ALA A 235 17.06 -19.79 -2.90
C ALA A 235 18.05 -18.67 -3.27
N PRO A 236 19.38 -18.89 -3.19
CA PRO A 236 20.35 -17.89 -3.61
C PRO A 236 20.29 -17.67 -5.13
N ILE A 237 20.18 -16.41 -5.54
CA ILE A 237 20.32 -15.98 -6.93
C ILE A 237 21.80 -15.77 -7.20
N VAL A 238 22.41 -16.69 -7.96
CA VAL A 238 23.82 -16.54 -8.36
C VAL A 238 23.92 -15.56 -9.52
N THR A 239 24.68 -14.48 -9.35
CA THR A 239 24.92 -13.45 -10.39
C THR A 239 26.42 -13.34 -10.73
N PRO A 240 26.80 -12.74 -11.88
CA PRO A 240 28.20 -12.53 -12.26
C PRO A 240 29.02 -11.64 -11.29
N TRP A 241 28.35 -10.91 -10.39
CA TRP A 241 28.99 -10.03 -9.40
C TRP A 241 28.91 -10.59 -7.98
N GLY A 242 28.42 -11.81 -7.81
CA GLY A 242 28.28 -12.49 -6.52
C GLY A 242 26.93 -13.18 -6.34
N THR A 243 26.84 -14.01 -5.30
CA THR A 243 25.59 -14.65 -4.91
C THR A 243 24.74 -13.67 -4.12
N ILE A 244 23.53 -13.40 -4.62
CA ILE A 244 22.50 -12.62 -3.93
C ILE A 244 21.58 -13.61 -3.23
N THR A 245 21.69 -13.74 -1.92
CA THR A 245 20.75 -14.52 -1.14
C THR A 245 19.56 -13.65 -0.78
N VAL A 246 18.42 -13.87 -1.46
CA VAL A 246 17.14 -13.30 -1.02
C VAL A 246 16.57 -14.26 0.01
N GLY A 247 16.63 -13.87 1.28
CA GLY A 247 16.16 -14.68 2.41
C GLY A 247 17.29 -15.10 3.34
N ALA A 248 17.54 -14.30 4.37
CA ALA A 248 18.22 -14.75 5.59
C ALA A 248 18.13 -13.70 6.71
N GLU A 249 17.00 -13.02 6.89
CA GLU A 249 16.79 -12.22 8.10
C GLU A 249 15.36 -12.41 8.57
N HIS A 250 15.18 -12.86 9.81
CA HIS A 250 13.92 -13.23 10.43
C HIS A 250 12.99 -12.00 10.54
N ARG A 251 12.30 -11.63 9.46
CA ARG A 251 11.22 -10.64 9.49
C ARG A 251 9.97 -11.22 8.85
N ARG A 252 8.84 -10.71 9.36
CA ARG A 252 7.45 -11.13 9.19
C ARG A 252 7.13 -11.57 7.75
N SER A 253 6.18 -12.49 7.64
CA SER A 253 5.46 -12.79 6.40
C SER A 253 5.36 -11.55 5.53
N ASP A 254 5.88 -11.61 4.30
CA ASP A 254 5.81 -10.50 3.36
C ASP A 254 4.35 -10.03 3.24
N GLU A 255 4.07 -8.80 3.66
CA GLU A 255 2.73 -8.21 3.66
C GLU A 255 2.41 -7.73 2.23
N PRO A 256 1.26 -8.12 1.62
CA PRO A 256 0.91 -7.71 0.25
C PRO A 256 1.03 -6.20 -0.01
N ALA A 257 1.32 -5.83 -1.26
CA ALA A 257 1.58 -4.44 -1.66
C ALA A 257 0.44 -3.46 -1.29
N TRP A 258 -0.81 -3.92 -1.32
CA TRP A 258 -1.96 -3.09 -0.92
C TRP A 258 -2.03 -2.85 0.59
N ILE A 259 -1.51 -3.76 1.42
CA ILE A 259 -1.37 -3.55 2.88
C ILE A 259 -0.34 -2.46 3.11
N ALA A 260 0.84 -2.58 2.49
CA ALA A 260 1.88 -1.55 2.57
C ALA A 260 1.37 -0.19 2.08
N ALA A 261 0.56 -0.16 1.01
CA ALA A 261 -0.04 1.06 0.50
C ALA A 261 -1.08 1.67 1.46
N ARG A 262 -1.97 0.85 2.05
CA ARG A 262 -2.92 1.28 3.08
C ARG A 262 -2.20 1.85 4.30
N ASP A 263 -1.21 1.12 4.81
CA ASP A 263 -0.47 1.52 5.99
C ASP A 263 0.30 2.81 5.72
N THR A 264 0.89 2.96 4.53
CA THR A 264 1.52 4.22 4.10
C THR A 264 0.54 5.38 4.08
N ALA A 265 -0.67 5.19 3.53
CA ALA A 265 -1.72 6.21 3.52
C ALA A 265 -2.17 6.60 4.93
N SER A 266 -2.33 5.62 5.83
CA SER A 266 -2.65 5.87 7.23
C SER A 266 -1.54 6.67 7.93
N ARG A 267 -0.27 6.30 7.73
CA ARG A 267 0.87 7.04 8.28
C ARG A 267 0.95 8.45 7.71
N ALA A 268 0.69 8.62 6.42
CA ALA A 268 0.63 9.94 5.81
C ALA A 268 -0.43 10.83 6.47
N ARG A 269 -1.63 10.29 6.76
CA ARG A 269 -2.69 11.01 7.49
C ARG A 269 -2.27 11.38 8.91
N ASP A 270 -1.65 10.45 9.64
CA ASP A 270 -1.11 10.73 10.97
C ASP A 270 -0.05 11.85 10.92
N ALA A 271 0.87 11.82 9.95
CA ALA A 271 1.89 12.86 9.78
C ALA A 271 1.29 14.23 9.43
N ALA A 272 0.24 14.25 8.62
CA ALA A 272 -0.50 15.47 8.31
C ALA A 272 -1.20 16.02 9.55
N ARG A 273 -1.85 15.15 10.34
CA ARG A 273 -2.51 15.49 11.60
C ARG A 273 -1.52 16.04 12.62
N ASP A 274 -0.36 15.41 12.79
CA ASP A 274 0.69 15.85 13.73
C ASP A 274 1.21 17.25 13.37
N ARG A 275 1.32 17.55 12.06
CA ARG A 275 1.82 18.84 11.57
C ARG A 275 0.80 19.97 11.65
N GLY A 276 -0.47 19.69 11.34
CA GLY A 276 -1.48 20.72 11.07
C GLY A 276 -2.85 20.48 11.70
N GLY A 277 -3.00 19.47 12.55
CA GLY A 277 -4.25 19.09 13.21
C GLY A 277 -5.27 18.45 12.28
N GLU A 278 -6.52 18.38 12.74
CA GLU A 278 -7.66 17.73 12.06
C GLU A 278 -7.96 18.32 10.67
N ASP A 279 -7.65 19.59 10.43
CA ASP A 279 -7.85 20.21 9.11
C ASP A 279 -6.86 19.66 8.08
N ALA A 280 -5.62 19.43 8.48
CA ALA A 280 -4.59 18.83 7.62
C ALA A 280 -4.86 17.34 7.38
N ASP A 281 -5.35 16.60 8.39
CA ASP A 281 -5.80 15.21 8.23
C ASP A 281 -6.93 15.10 7.20
N ARG A 282 -7.95 15.95 7.30
CA ARG A 282 -9.06 15.97 6.33
C ARG A 282 -8.61 16.34 4.92
N ALA A 283 -7.65 17.27 4.80
CA ALA A 283 -7.08 17.64 3.50
C ALA A 283 -6.27 16.48 2.89
N GLU A 284 -5.50 15.76 3.71
CA GLU A 284 -4.75 14.57 3.30
C GLU A 284 -5.70 13.44 2.88
N LEU A 285 -6.75 13.17 3.66
CA LEU A 285 -7.76 12.18 3.31
C LEU A 285 -8.45 12.48 1.97
N ALA A 286 -8.78 13.75 1.71
CA ALA A 286 -9.36 14.19 0.44
C ALA A 286 -8.39 14.02 -0.74
N PHE A 287 -7.11 14.39 -0.54
CA PHE A 287 -6.05 14.17 -1.52
C PHE A 287 -5.90 12.68 -1.86
N GLN A 288 -5.80 11.82 -0.84
CA GLN A 288 -5.65 10.38 -1.00
C GLN A 288 -6.84 9.75 -1.73
N ALA A 289 -8.07 10.16 -1.39
CA ALA A 289 -9.27 9.69 -2.08
C ALA A 289 -9.25 10.08 -3.57
N GLU A 290 -8.88 11.32 -3.91
CA GLU A 290 -8.74 11.78 -5.30
C GLU A 290 -7.66 10.98 -6.05
N GLN A 291 -6.50 10.76 -5.42
CA GLN A 291 -5.43 9.95 -6.02
C GLN A 291 -5.88 8.51 -6.28
N LEU A 292 -6.58 7.91 -5.32
CA LEU A 292 -7.12 6.56 -5.46
C LEU A 292 -8.12 6.50 -6.62
N GLU A 293 -9.09 7.42 -6.69
CA GLU A 293 -10.05 7.47 -7.80
C GLU A 293 -9.37 7.57 -9.16
N ARG A 294 -8.33 8.41 -9.27
CA ARG A 294 -7.53 8.56 -10.49
C ARG A 294 -6.88 7.22 -10.89
N LEU A 295 -6.29 6.50 -9.94
CA LEU A 295 -5.61 5.23 -10.17
C LEU A 295 -6.57 4.06 -10.46
N LEU A 296 -7.79 4.10 -9.90
CA LEU A 296 -8.85 3.12 -10.18
C LEU A 296 -9.50 3.35 -11.55
N SER A 297 -9.58 4.61 -11.99
CA SER A 297 -10.26 5.02 -13.23
C SER A 297 -9.34 5.08 -14.46
N SER A 298 -8.02 5.08 -14.27
CA SER A 298 -7.05 5.12 -15.36
C SER A 298 -7.01 3.78 -16.11
N ALA A 299 -7.96 3.61 -17.03
CA ALA A 299 -8.18 2.41 -17.80
C ALA A 299 -6.91 1.82 -18.41
N GLY A 300 -6.77 0.50 -18.23
CA GLY A 300 -6.15 -0.34 -19.24
C GLY A 300 -6.80 -0.06 -20.59
N ARG A 301 -5.96 0.33 -21.55
CA ARG A 301 -6.19 0.10 -22.97
C ARG A 301 -5.27 -1.01 -23.41
#